data_AF-A0ABD1FWF6-F1
#
_entry.id   AF-A0ABD1FWF6-F1
#
_cell.length_a   1.000
_cell.length_b   1.000
_cell.length_c   1.000
_cell.angle_alpha   90.00
_cell.angle_beta   90.00
_cell.angle_gamma   90.00
#
_symmetry.space_group_name_H-M   'P 1'
#
loop_
_entity.id
_entity.type
_entity.pdbx_description
1 polymer ?
#
loop_
_entity_poly.entity_id
_entity_poly.type
_entity_poly.pdbx_seq_one_letter_code
_entity_poly.pdbx_strand_id
1 'polypeptide(L)'
;MVSNLHVDVSGQETFSVSMKILASISGKSATESLKLIFQDFPSGAEGFELIVRFCYNRGRIDIAPWNVMLLHSAALYLEIKEDQTTKYFQSVPLWTWSELLHCLRQCQELLSPVKYSGLVQEILNAVVDKISSEYIGCILHYLQMKMNRLWWRVMNAEKI
;
A
#
# COMPACT_ATOMS: atom_id res chain seq x y z
N MET A 1 -10.26 11.16 -31.23
CA MET A 1 -9.00 10.43 -31.53
C MET A 1 -8.42 9.89 -30.23
N VAL A 2 -8.22 8.58 -30.14
CA VAL A 2 -7.49 7.96 -29.02
C VAL A 2 -6.03 7.96 -29.42
N SER A 3 -5.26 8.91 -28.91
CA SER A 3 -3.82 8.99 -29.16
C SER A 3 -3.14 7.91 -28.32
N ASN A 4 -2.75 6.81 -28.96
CA ASN A 4 -1.97 5.75 -28.33
C ASN A 4 -0.49 6.18 -28.30
N LEU A 5 0.11 6.15 -27.11
CA LEU A 5 1.53 6.40 -26.90
C LEU A 5 2.24 5.08 -26.62
N HIS A 6 3.38 4.84 -27.28
CA HIS A 6 4.21 3.67 -27.01
C HIS A 6 5.23 4.02 -25.92
N VAL A 7 5.18 3.33 -24.79
CA VAL A 7 6.12 3.49 -23.69
C VAL A 7 7.08 2.30 -23.67
N ASP A 8 8.36 2.56 -23.92
CA ASP A 8 9.43 1.57 -23.85
C ASP A 8 10.05 1.61 -22.45
N VAL A 9 9.99 0.50 -21.72
CA VAL A 9 10.53 0.38 -20.37
C VAL A 9 11.83 -0.42 -20.42
N SER A 10 12.94 0.29 -20.20
CA SER A 10 14.30 -0.24 -20.11
C SER A 10 14.74 -1.11 -21.31
N GLY A 11 14.15 -0.94 -22.49
CA GLY A 11 14.47 -1.73 -23.69
C GLY A 11 14.02 -3.18 -23.63
N GLN A 12 13.23 -3.58 -22.62
CA GLN A 12 12.71 -4.94 -22.47
C GLN A 12 11.29 -5.10 -23.02
N GLU A 13 10.39 -4.17 -22.71
CA GLU A 13 8.97 -4.25 -23.10
C GLU A 13 8.40 -2.89 -23.54
N THR A 14 7.49 -2.91 -24.52
CA THR A 14 6.80 -1.72 -25.02
C THR A 14 5.29 -1.79 -24.72
N PHE A 15 4.80 -0.83 -23.95
CA PHE A 15 3.39 -0.72 -23.55
C PHE A 15 2.66 0.33 -24.41
N SER A 16 1.43 0.06 -24.83
CA SER A 16 0.58 1.08 -25.48
C SER A 16 -0.34 1.72 -24.44
N VAL A 17 -0.07 2.98 -24.08
CA VAL A 17 -0.79 3.73 -23.03
C VAL A 17 -1.50 4.93 -23.64
N SER A 18 -2.71 5.23 -23.17
CA SER A 18 -3.46 6.41 -23.60
C SER A 18 -2.79 7.69 -23.11
N MET A 19 -2.57 8.64 -24.02
CA MET A 19 -1.93 9.94 -23.73
C MET A 19 -2.64 10.71 -22.60
N LYS A 20 -3.96 10.52 -22.43
CA LYS A 20 -4.74 11.16 -21.35
C LYS A 20 -4.32 10.70 -19.95
N ILE A 21 -3.94 9.44 -19.81
CA ILE A 21 -3.54 8.86 -18.53
C ILE A 21 -2.12 9.27 -18.20
N LEU A 22 -1.21 9.31 -19.18
CA LEU A 22 0.12 9.86 -18.98
C LEU A 22 0.11 11.35 -18.64
N ALA A 23 -0.72 12.15 -19.31
CA ALA A 23 -0.89 13.56 -18.94
C ALA A 23 -1.42 13.74 -17.52
N SER A 24 -2.25 12.81 -17.03
CA SER A 24 -2.73 12.77 -15.64
C SER A 24 -1.67 12.30 -14.65
N ILE A 25 -0.68 11.54 -15.09
CA ILE A 25 0.31 10.87 -14.24
C ILE A 25 1.58 11.71 -14.15
N SER A 26 2.16 12.14 -15.27
CA SER A 26 3.57 12.55 -15.28
C SER A 26 3.79 14.04 -14.99
N GLY A 27 2.79 14.92 -15.16
CA GLY A 27 2.99 16.38 -15.20
C GLY A 27 3.95 16.88 -16.31
N LYS A 28 4.69 15.95 -16.94
CA LYS A 28 5.67 16.13 -17.98
C LYS A 28 4.93 16.02 -19.30
N SER A 29 4.65 17.19 -19.89
CA SER A 29 4.02 17.31 -21.20
C SER A 29 4.78 16.43 -22.20
N ALA A 30 4.10 15.43 -22.75
CA ALA A 30 4.60 14.65 -23.86
C ALA A 30 4.67 15.59 -25.07
N THR A 31 5.82 16.25 -25.24
CA THR A 31 6.14 17.02 -26.42
C THR A 31 6.30 16.06 -27.59
N GLU A 32 5.23 15.95 -28.38
CA GLU A 32 5.16 15.54 -29.80
C GLU A 32 5.82 14.23 -30.24
N SER A 33 6.36 13.42 -29.33
CA SER A 33 6.96 12.13 -29.63
C SER A 33 6.01 11.01 -29.24
N LEU A 34 5.53 10.26 -30.23
CA LEU A 34 4.65 9.07 -30.08
C LEU A 34 5.29 7.93 -29.26
N LYS A 35 6.56 8.08 -28.84
CA LYS A 35 7.33 7.10 -28.08
C LYS A 35 7.99 7.75 -26.86
N LEU A 36 7.61 7.30 -25.67
CA LEU A 36 8.25 7.68 -24.40
C LEU A 36 9.16 6.53 -23.96
N ILE A 37 10.38 6.81 -23.51
CA ILE A 37 11.33 5.77 -23.10
C ILE A 37 11.71 6.02 -21.65
N PHE A 38 11.39 5.08 -20.76
CA PHE A 38 11.90 5.06 -19.39
C PHE A 38 13.15 4.19 -19.37
N GLN A 39 14.32 4.82 -19.38
CA GLN A 39 15.55 4.11 -19.03
C GLN A 39 15.58 3.94 -17.50
N ASP A 40 15.68 2.68 -17.06
CA ASP A 40 15.81 2.28 -15.66
C ASP A 40 14.59 2.62 -14.78
N PHE A 41 13.39 2.24 -15.24
CA PHE A 41 12.19 2.39 -14.43
C PHE A 41 12.31 1.59 -13.11
N PRO A 42 12.07 2.21 -11.94
CA PRO A 42 12.14 1.50 -10.68
C PRO A 42 11.03 0.44 -10.66
N SER A 43 11.40 -0.79 -10.29
CA SER A 43 10.52 -1.97 -10.37
C SER A 43 10.27 -2.51 -11.77
N GLY A 44 11.04 -2.06 -12.77
CA GLY A 44 11.06 -2.64 -14.12
C GLY A 44 9.73 -2.56 -14.86
N ALA A 45 9.57 -3.39 -15.88
CA ALA A 45 8.36 -3.45 -16.69
C ALA A 45 7.12 -3.85 -15.87
N GLU A 46 7.28 -4.75 -14.90
CA GLU A 46 6.19 -5.20 -14.01
C GLU A 46 5.64 -4.05 -13.15
N GLY A 47 6.51 -3.24 -12.55
CA GLY A 47 6.09 -2.05 -11.79
C GLY A 47 5.36 -1.03 -12.65
N PHE A 48 5.81 -0.86 -13.91
CA PHE A 48 5.16 0.04 -14.87
C PHE A 48 3.77 -0.46 -15.28
N GLU A 49 3.62 -1.75 -15.59
CA GLU A 49 2.30 -2.33 -15.90
C GLU A 49 1.35 -2.15 -14.72
N LEU A 50 1.82 -2.43 -13.51
CA LEU A 50 1.03 -2.38 -12.29
C LEU A 50 0.50 -0.97 -12.02
N ILE A 51 1.34 0.06 -12.13
CA ILE A 51 0.91 1.45 -11.92
C ILE A 51 -0.02 1.96 -13.02
N VAL A 52 0.20 1.53 -14.27
CA VAL A 52 -0.70 1.86 -15.37
C VAL A 52 -2.07 1.21 -15.15
N ARG A 53 -2.13 -0.08 -14.80
CA ARG A 53 -3.37 -0.77 -14.43
C ARG A 53 -4.07 -0.10 -13.25
N PHE A 54 -3.31 0.31 -12.24
CA PHE A 54 -3.83 1.06 -11.10
C PHE A 54 -4.53 2.34 -11.56
N CYS A 55 -3.88 3.14 -12.41
CA CYS A 55 -4.45 4.38 -12.93
C CYS A 55 -5.68 4.15 -13.85
N TYR A 56 -5.64 3.15 -14.74
CA TYR A 56 -6.77 2.81 -15.60
C TYR A 56 -8.00 2.35 -14.79
N ASN A 57 -7.77 1.54 -13.76
CA ASN A 57 -8.84 0.96 -12.94
C ASN A 57 -9.26 1.85 -11.77
N ARG A 58 -8.81 3.12 -11.72
CA ARG A 58 -9.12 4.07 -10.63
C ARG A 58 -8.77 3.50 -9.24
N GLY A 59 -7.63 2.83 -9.15
CA GLY A 59 -7.15 2.15 -7.94
C GLY A 59 -7.94 0.90 -7.55
N ARG A 60 -8.72 0.29 -8.46
CA ARG A 60 -9.37 -1.02 -8.28
C ARG A 60 -8.49 -2.14 -8.84
N ILE A 61 -7.35 -2.35 -8.21
CA ILE A 61 -6.54 -3.54 -8.44
C ILE A 61 -6.36 -4.26 -7.10
N ASP A 62 -6.12 -5.56 -7.14
CA ASP A 62 -5.80 -6.32 -5.93
C ASP A 62 -4.41 -5.91 -5.46
N ILE A 63 -4.35 -5.27 -4.30
CA ILE A 63 -3.11 -4.81 -3.67
C ILE A 63 -2.77 -5.81 -2.59
N ALA A 64 -1.55 -6.32 -2.67
CA ALA A 64 -1.05 -7.39 -1.84
C ALA A 64 0.42 -7.17 -1.53
N PRO A 65 0.97 -7.78 -0.46
CA PRO A 65 2.33 -7.49 0.00
C PRO A 65 3.40 -7.56 -1.09
N TRP A 66 3.29 -8.52 -2.01
CA TRP A 66 4.29 -8.71 -3.08
C TRP A 66 4.26 -7.62 -4.16
N ASN A 67 3.12 -6.97 -4.40
CA ASN A 67 2.99 -5.95 -5.45
C ASN A 67 3.00 -4.51 -4.89
N VAL A 68 2.79 -4.35 -3.59
CA VAL A 68 2.65 -3.05 -2.92
C VAL A 68 3.93 -2.21 -3.07
N MET A 69 5.10 -2.85 -2.93
CA MET A 69 6.41 -2.19 -3.04
C MET A 69 6.69 -1.71 -4.46
N LEU A 70 6.34 -2.53 -5.46
CA LEU A 70 6.51 -2.21 -6.87
C LEU A 70 5.58 -1.06 -7.28
N LEU A 71 4.37 -1.05 -6.74
CA LEU A 71 3.41 0.02 -6.99
C LEU A 71 3.89 1.34 -6.38
N HIS A 72 4.42 1.30 -5.16
CA HIS A 72 4.88 2.49 -4.45
C HIS A 72 6.10 3.12 -5.12
N SER A 73 7.10 2.32 -5.46
CA SER A 73 8.31 2.79 -6.16
C SER A 73 7.95 3.42 -7.52
N ALA A 74 7.05 2.77 -8.26
CA ALA A 74 6.54 3.26 -9.54
C ALA A 74 5.73 4.56 -9.37
N ALA A 75 4.85 4.62 -8.37
CA ALA A 75 4.05 5.80 -8.07
C ALA A 75 4.90 7.00 -7.68
N LEU A 76 5.94 6.79 -6.86
CA LEU A 76 6.89 7.82 -6.46
C LEU A 76 7.72 8.33 -7.64
N TYR A 77 8.20 7.44 -8.50
CA TYR A 77 8.97 7.82 -9.69
C TYR A 77 8.15 8.60 -10.70
N LEU A 78 6.87 8.27 -10.81
CA LEU A 78 5.91 8.95 -11.67
C LEU A 78 5.26 10.16 -11.00
N GLU A 79 5.63 10.50 -9.76
CA GLU A 79 5.07 11.62 -8.98
C GLU A 79 3.53 11.60 -8.92
N ILE A 80 2.94 10.41 -8.84
CA ILE A 80 1.49 10.24 -8.74
C ILE A 80 1.04 10.78 -7.37
N LYS A 81 0.12 11.75 -7.41
CA LYS A 81 -0.42 12.42 -6.21
C LYS A 81 -1.01 11.42 -5.21
N GLU A 82 -0.84 11.73 -3.92
CA GLU A 82 -1.32 10.90 -2.80
C GLU A 82 -2.83 10.62 -2.82
N ASP A 83 -3.63 11.52 -3.40
CA ASP A 83 -5.08 11.36 -3.56
C ASP A 83 -5.46 10.10 -4.37
N GLN A 84 -4.55 9.64 -5.24
CA GLN A 84 -4.74 8.41 -6.01
C GLN A 84 -4.21 7.19 -5.24
N THR A 85 -3.19 7.35 -4.39
CA THR A 85 -2.54 6.27 -3.63
C THR A 85 -3.21 6.01 -2.26
N THR A 86 -4.24 6.75 -1.89
CA THR A 86 -4.97 6.52 -0.62
C THR A 86 -5.64 5.15 -0.58
N LYS A 87 -6.19 4.67 -1.70
CA LYS A 87 -6.74 3.30 -1.81
C LYS A 87 -5.70 2.21 -1.59
N TYR A 88 -4.46 2.55 -1.87
CA TYR A 88 -3.34 1.65 -1.69
C TYR A 88 -3.06 1.40 -0.20
N PHE A 89 -3.10 2.45 0.61
CA PHE A 89 -2.94 2.34 2.07
C PHE A 89 -4.16 1.76 2.79
N GLN A 90 -5.37 1.93 2.25
CA GLN A 90 -6.61 1.42 2.86
C GLN A 90 -6.61 -0.11 3.09
N SER A 91 -5.87 -0.86 2.28
CA SER A 91 -5.81 -2.32 2.42
C SER A 91 -4.84 -2.78 3.51
N VAL A 92 -3.82 -1.98 3.85
CA VAL A 92 -2.72 -2.36 4.75
C VAL A 92 -3.20 -2.73 6.16
N PRO A 93 -4.12 -1.99 6.81
CA PRO A 93 -4.63 -2.37 8.13
C PRO A 93 -5.40 -3.70 8.16
N LEU A 94 -5.91 -4.17 7.02
CA LEU A 94 -6.68 -5.41 6.92
C LEU A 94 -5.80 -6.65 6.76
N TRP A 95 -4.49 -6.48 6.60
CA TRP A 95 -3.57 -7.57 6.33
C TRP A 95 -3.32 -8.46 7.55
N THR A 96 -3.06 -9.73 7.26
CA THR A 96 -2.61 -10.72 8.25
C THR A 96 -1.20 -10.39 8.74
N TRP A 97 -0.82 -10.99 9.88
CA TRP A 97 0.54 -10.85 10.42
C TRP A 97 1.62 -11.27 9.42
N SER A 98 1.39 -12.37 8.69
CA SER A 98 2.31 -12.87 7.66
C SER A 98 2.51 -11.85 6.54
N GLU A 99 1.43 -11.20 6.11
CA GLU A 99 1.45 -10.21 5.03
C GLU A 99 2.19 -8.94 5.42
N LEU A 100 1.95 -8.42 6.64
CA LEU A 100 2.66 -7.27 7.19
C LEU A 100 4.18 -7.56 7.34
N LEU A 101 4.54 -8.72 7.88
CA LEU A 101 5.95 -9.12 8.05
C LEU A 101 6.65 -9.34 6.72
N HIS A 102 5.97 -9.96 5.75
CA HIS A 102 6.51 -10.13 4.40
C HIS A 102 6.81 -8.78 3.76
N CYS A 103 5.88 -7.84 3.85
CA CYS A 103 6.07 -6.49 3.31
C CYS A 103 7.23 -5.75 3.98
N LEU A 104 7.33 -5.80 5.32
CA LEU A 104 8.45 -5.19 6.05
C LEU A 104 9.81 -5.77 5.63
N ARG A 105 9.86 -7.09 5.40
CA ARG A 105 11.07 -7.74 4.90
C ARG A 105 11.43 -7.27 3.49
N GLN A 106 10.44 -7.14 2.61
CA GLN A 106 10.67 -6.60 1.27
C GLN A 106 11.12 -5.13 1.30
N CYS A 107 10.58 -4.32 2.22
CA CYS A 107 11.12 -2.98 2.47
C CYS A 107 12.61 -3.08 2.78
N GLN A 108 13.02 -3.93 3.73
CA GLN A 108 14.42 -4.09 4.12
C GLN A 108 15.34 -4.51 2.95
N GLU A 109 14.88 -5.43 2.09
CA GLU A 109 15.65 -5.90 0.92
C GLU A 109 15.74 -4.84 -0.19
N LEU A 110 14.75 -3.95 -0.30
CA LEU A 110 14.65 -2.92 -1.34
C LEU A 110 15.10 -1.51 -0.88
N LEU A 111 15.51 -1.36 0.39
CA LEU A 111 15.75 -0.07 1.04
C LEU A 111 17.01 0.63 0.51
N SER A 112 16.80 1.56 -0.42
CA SER A 112 17.44 2.88 -0.34
C SER A 112 16.61 3.73 0.65
N PRO A 113 17.20 4.24 1.74
CA PRO A 113 16.48 4.79 2.91
C PRO A 113 15.59 6.02 2.63
N VAL A 114 15.71 6.64 1.45
CA VAL A 114 15.04 7.92 1.15
C VAL A 114 13.69 7.73 0.45
N LYS A 115 13.43 6.59 -0.20
CA LYS A 115 12.28 6.46 -1.13
C LYS A 115 11.00 5.94 -0.49
N TYR A 116 11.03 5.17 0.59
CA TYR A 116 9.87 4.39 1.03
C TYR A 116 9.20 4.89 2.34
N SER A 117 9.45 6.15 2.73
CA SER A 117 9.07 6.63 4.07
C SER A 117 7.57 6.56 4.36
N GLY A 118 6.71 6.91 3.40
CA GLY A 118 5.26 6.90 3.58
C GLY A 118 4.66 5.51 3.77
N LEU A 119 5.01 4.55 2.89
CA LEU A 119 4.53 3.18 3.01
C LEU A 119 5.06 2.46 4.25
N VAL A 120 6.34 2.64 4.56
CA VAL A 120 6.93 2.02 5.74
C VAL A 120 6.23 2.52 7.01
N GLN A 121 5.91 3.82 7.08
CA GLN A 121 5.13 4.37 8.20
C GLN A 121 3.75 3.76 8.30
N GLU A 122 3.01 3.63 7.19
CA GLU A 122 1.68 3.01 7.19
C GLU A 122 1.71 1.54 7.63
N ILE A 123 2.70 0.77 7.20
CA ILE A 123 2.85 -0.63 7.63
C ILE A 123 3.20 -0.70 9.12
N LEU A 124 4.08 0.19 9.61
CA LEU A 124 4.41 0.25 11.04
C LEU A 124 3.20 0.65 11.88
N ASN A 125 2.41 1.62 11.43
CA ASN A 125 1.16 2.01 12.08
C ASN A 125 0.19 0.82 12.15
N ALA A 126 0.00 0.09 11.04
CA ALA A 126 -0.85 -1.10 11.02
C ALA A 126 -0.36 -2.19 11.99
N VAL A 127 0.95 -2.38 12.12
CA VAL A 127 1.52 -3.30 13.13
C VAL A 127 1.23 -2.80 14.55
N VAL A 128 1.47 -1.53 14.85
CA VAL A 128 1.21 -0.94 16.17
C VAL A 128 -0.27 -1.03 16.53
N ASP A 129 -1.16 -0.74 15.60
CA ASP A 129 -2.61 -0.81 15.80
C ASP A 129 -3.06 -2.24 16.08
N LYS A 130 -2.51 -3.22 15.36
CA LYS A 130 -2.83 -4.63 15.54
C LYS A 130 -2.38 -5.16 16.90
N ILE A 131 -1.16 -4.81 17.32
CA ILE A 131 -0.67 -5.11 18.67
C ILE A 131 -1.59 -4.47 19.70
N SER A 132 -1.84 -3.17 19.56
CA SER A 132 -2.66 -2.41 20.52
C SER A 132 -4.07 -3.00 20.67
N SER A 133 -4.68 -3.43 19.57
CA SER A 133 -5.99 -4.09 19.56
C SER A 133 -5.98 -5.40 20.36
N GLU A 134 -4.96 -6.25 20.16
CA GLU A 134 -4.81 -7.52 20.89
C GLU A 134 -4.60 -7.30 22.40
N TYR A 135 -3.82 -6.27 22.79
CA TYR A 135 -3.59 -5.91 24.19
C TYR A 135 -4.82 -5.31 24.87
N ILE A 136 -5.56 -4.41 24.20
CA ILE A 136 -6.80 -3.82 24.72
C ILE A 136 -7.84 -4.92 24.96
N GLY A 137 -7.97 -5.87 24.04
CA GLY A 137 -8.86 -7.03 24.20
C GLY A 137 -8.54 -7.84 25.46
N CYS A 138 -7.26 -8.10 25.74
CA CYS A 138 -6.83 -8.79 26.96
C CYS A 138 -7.18 -8.02 28.23
N ILE A 139 -6.97 -6.69 28.25
CA ILE A 139 -7.28 -5.85 29.40
C ILE A 139 -8.79 -5.82 29.65
N LEU A 140 -9.61 -5.65 28.60
CA LEU A 140 -11.06 -5.68 28.72
C LEU A 140 -11.56 -7.03 29.25
N HIS A 141 -11.00 -8.14 28.74
CA HIS A 141 -11.34 -9.48 29.25
C HIS A 141 -10.96 -9.64 30.73
N TYR A 142 -9.77 -9.19 31.13
CA TYR A 142 -9.34 -9.24 32.52
C TYR A 142 -10.25 -8.42 33.45
N LEU A 143 -10.63 -7.20 33.04
CA LEU A 143 -11.54 -6.34 33.81
C LEU A 143 -12.94 -6.97 33.92
N GLN A 144 -13.46 -7.54 32.83
CA GLN A 144 -14.72 -8.29 32.81
C GLN A 144 -14.69 -9.45 33.83
N MET A 145 -13.64 -10.27 33.83
CA MET A 145 -13.49 -11.38 34.77
C MET A 145 -13.41 -10.90 36.22
N LYS A 146 -12.70 -9.80 36.48
CA LYS A 146 -12.54 -9.23 37.82
C LYS A 146 -13.87 -8.66 38.33
N MET A 147 -14.62 -7.95 37.50
CA MET A 147 -15.97 -7.47 37.84
C MET A 147 -16.93 -8.61 38.15
N ASN A 148 -16.98 -9.66 37.32
CA ASN A 148 -17.82 -10.83 37.56
C ASN A 148 -17.50 -11.52 38.90
N ARG A 149 -16.21 -11.63 39.24
CA ARG A 149 -15.78 -12.20 40.53
C ARG A 149 -16.18 -11.33 41.73
N LEU A 150 -16.11 -10.00 41.60
CA LEU A 150 -16.55 -9.08 42.65
C LEU A 150 -18.07 -9.15 42.84
N TRP A 151 -18.82 -9.16 41.74
CA TRP A 151 -20.27 -9.33 41.76
C TRP A 151 -20.70 -10.61 42.47
N TRP A 152 -20.05 -11.74 42.16
CA TRP A 152 -20.33 -13.01 42.83
C TRP A 152 -20.08 -12.94 44.35
N ARG A 153 -19.03 -12.24 44.77
CA ARG A 153 -18.73 -12.03 46.20
C ARG A 153 -19.79 -11.17 46.87
N VAL A 154 -20.26 -10.10 46.23
CA VAL A 154 -21.33 -9.24 46.76
C VAL A 154 -22.63 -10.03 46.93
N MET A 155 -23.06 -10.75 45.89
CA MET A 155 -24.29 -11.56 45.91
C MET A 155 -24.29 -12.67 46.96
N ASN A 156 -23.10 -13.20 47.31
CA ASN A 156 -22.97 -14.25 48.31
C ASN A 156 -22.62 -13.73 49.71
N ALA A 157 -22.17 -12.48 49.84
CA ALA A 157 -21.96 -11.83 51.13
C ALA A 157 -23.28 -11.40 51.79
N GLU A 158 -24.33 -11.14 51.01
CA GLU A 158 -25.67 -10.80 51.50
C GLU A 158 -26.50 -12.01 51.98
N LYS A 159 -25.96 -13.23 51.91
CA LYS A 159 -26.62 -14.48 52.33
C LYS A 159 -26.19 -15.01 53.70
N ILE A 160 -25.42 -14.25 54.47
CA ILE A 160 -24.94 -14.57 55.83
C ILE A 160 -25.52 -13.56 56.80
#